data_AF-A0A382TKK6-F1
#
_entry.id   AF-A0A382TKK6-F1
#
_cell.length_a   1.000
_cell.length_b   1.000
_cell.length_c   1.000
_cell.angle_alpha   90.00
_cell.angle_beta   90.00
_cell.angle_gamma   90.00
#
_symmetry.space_group_name_H-M   'P 1'
#
loop_
_entity.id
_entity.type
_entity.pdbx_description
1 polymer ?
#
loop_
_entity_poly.entity_id
_entity_poly.type
_entity_poly.pdbx_seq_one_letter_code
_entity_poly.pdbx_strand_id
1 'polypeptide(L)'
;VGATVLANACGPCIGQWKREDKKKGEANSILTSYNRNFAKRNDGNPETLGFISSPELVVAMAFGGSMKFNPLTDTLKDKNGDDFKFNPPTGDVLPSNGYSSKDSGYEEPTKSGEVEINSESERLAFLEPFPKQEPNKDYENLPLLVKAQGKCTTDHISQAGPWLKFRGHLDNISNNMFLGATNAFTGGTGTGNNPISGEKDVEINKIARNLKDQGLGWVAVGDENIGEGSSREHAAMEPRHMGGRAFIAKSYARIFEANLKKQGVLPLIFKDKNDYEKIQENDQITISGLAMLSPGTPLTV
;
A
#
# COMPACT_ATOMS: atom_id res chain seq x y z
N VAL A 1 33.25 10.99 -0.95
CA VAL A 1 31.79 11.16 -0.77
C VAL A 1 31.13 10.03 0.02
N GLY A 2 31.75 8.85 0.18
CA GLY A 2 31.23 7.78 1.05
C GLY A 2 29.92 7.13 0.56
N ALA A 3 29.57 7.31 -0.72
CA ALA A 3 28.34 6.78 -1.28
C ALA A 3 28.47 5.31 -1.68
N THR A 4 27.40 4.55 -1.49
CA THR A 4 27.27 3.17 -1.98
C THR A 4 26.37 3.17 -3.20
N VAL A 5 26.86 2.66 -4.33
CA VAL A 5 26.04 2.42 -5.52
C VAL A 5 25.24 1.14 -5.30
N LEU A 6 23.92 1.25 -5.25
CA LEU A 6 23.02 0.12 -5.15
C LEU A 6 22.84 -0.57 -6.51
N ALA A 7 22.24 -1.75 -6.51
CA ALA A 7 21.79 -2.39 -7.74
C ALA A 7 20.79 -1.49 -8.50
N ASN A 8 20.74 -1.63 -9.83
CA ASN A 8 19.78 -0.96 -10.70
C ASN A 8 18.36 -1.55 -10.50
N ALA A 9 17.76 -1.24 -9.36
CA ALA A 9 16.45 -1.75 -8.94
C ALA A 9 15.74 -0.70 -8.07
N CYS A 10 14.44 -0.90 -7.80
CA CYS A 10 13.66 0.01 -6.96
C CYS A 10 14.23 0.16 -5.54
N GLY A 11 14.69 -0.95 -4.94
CA GLY A 11 15.37 -0.96 -3.63
C GLY A 11 14.64 -0.19 -2.52
N PRO A 12 15.30 0.73 -1.81
CA PRO A 12 14.71 1.49 -0.70
C PRO A 12 13.46 2.30 -1.05
N CYS A 13 13.20 2.64 -2.32
CA CYS A 13 12.00 3.36 -2.73
C CYS A 13 10.69 2.61 -2.42
N ILE A 14 10.76 1.27 -2.36
CA ILE A 14 9.61 0.39 -2.10
C ILE A 14 9.73 -0.39 -0.78
N GLY A 15 10.68 -0.03 0.08
CA GLY A 15 10.91 -0.73 1.34
C GLY A 15 11.78 -1.99 1.21
N GLN A 16 12.42 -2.21 0.06
CA GLN A 16 13.40 -3.28 -0.12
C GLN A 16 14.78 -2.79 0.33
N TRP A 17 14.89 -2.60 1.65
CA TRP A 17 16.10 -2.12 2.29
C TRP A 17 16.27 -2.77 3.66
N LYS A 18 17.36 -3.53 3.82
CA LYS A 18 17.81 -4.00 5.13
C LYS A 18 18.59 -2.88 5.80
N ARG A 19 17.87 -2.02 6.50
CA ARG A 19 18.44 -0.88 7.22
C ARG A 19 19.04 -1.32 8.55
N GLU A 20 20.32 -1.03 8.77
CA GLU A 20 21.05 -1.48 9.97
C GLU A 20 21.50 -0.32 10.87
N ASP A 21 21.46 0.92 10.39
CA ASP A 21 21.90 2.13 11.13
C ASP A 21 20.88 2.63 12.18
N LYS A 22 19.66 2.07 12.18
CA LYS A 22 18.56 2.48 13.05
C LYS A 22 17.79 1.31 13.63
N LYS A 23 17.35 1.46 14.87
CA LYS A 23 16.44 0.50 15.51
C LYS A 23 15.00 0.81 15.10
N LYS A 24 14.15 -0.22 15.01
CA LYS A 24 12.72 -0.03 14.75
C LYS A 24 12.09 0.80 15.87
N GLY A 25 11.34 1.82 15.51
CA GLY A 25 10.74 2.79 16.45
C GLY A 25 11.65 3.95 16.84
N GLU A 26 12.89 4.01 16.34
CA GLU A 26 13.76 5.17 16.54
C GLU A 26 13.32 6.31 15.61
N ALA A 27 13.09 7.51 16.16
CA ALA A 27 12.78 8.69 15.36
C ALA A 27 14.03 9.17 14.61
N ASN A 28 13.89 9.33 13.29
CA ASN A 28 14.97 9.83 12.45
C ASN A 28 14.41 10.50 11.19
N SER A 29 15.28 11.15 10.43
CA SER A 29 14.92 11.71 9.13
C SER A 29 15.69 11.02 8.02
N ILE A 30 15.07 10.92 6.84
CA ILE A 30 15.74 10.55 5.58
C ILE A 30 15.36 11.56 4.50
N LEU A 31 16.31 11.93 3.66
CA LEU A 31 16.09 12.78 2.50
C LEU A 31 16.39 11.96 1.25
N THR A 32 15.42 11.87 0.33
CA THR A 32 15.52 11.01 -0.85
C THR A 32 15.17 11.77 -2.12
N SER A 33 15.64 11.30 -3.26
CA SER A 33 15.22 11.77 -4.59
C SER A 33 14.18 10.86 -5.22
N TYR A 34 13.31 10.28 -4.38
CA TYR A 34 12.20 9.44 -4.83
C TYR A 34 10.95 10.29 -5.08
N ASN A 35 9.77 9.69 -5.01
CA ASN A 35 8.48 10.36 -5.25
C ASN A 35 7.42 10.05 -4.19
N ARG A 36 7.74 9.25 -3.17
CA ARG A 36 6.81 8.87 -2.09
C ARG A 36 7.53 8.78 -0.74
N ASN A 37 6.89 9.28 0.29
CA ASN A 37 7.39 9.35 1.67
C ASN A 37 6.30 8.98 2.71
N PHE A 38 5.38 8.07 2.37
CA PHE A 38 4.40 7.57 3.33
C PHE A 38 5.08 6.88 4.52
N ALA A 39 4.42 6.88 5.69
CA ALA A 39 4.94 6.22 6.89
C ALA A 39 5.30 4.76 6.60
N LYS A 40 6.42 4.28 7.17
CA LYS A 40 6.97 2.92 6.98
C LYS A 40 7.38 2.56 5.54
N ARG A 41 7.28 3.47 4.57
CA ARG A 41 7.47 3.12 3.15
C ARG A 41 8.89 2.64 2.82
N ASN A 42 9.91 3.33 3.31
CA ASN A 42 11.28 3.11 2.86
C ASN A 42 12.03 2.04 3.67
N ASP A 43 11.72 1.90 4.96
CA ASP A 43 12.45 1.05 5.90
C ASP A 43 11.54 0.27 6.87
N GLY A 44 10.21 0.41 6.75
CA GLY A 44 9.26 -0.23 7.67
C GLY A 44 9.13 0.44 9.05
N ASN A 45 9.85 1.54 9.31
CA ASN A 45 9.82 2.25 10.59
C ASN A 45 8.76 3.38 10.57
N PRO A 46 7.78 3.40 11.49
CA PRO A 46 6.77 4.47 11.55
C PRO A 46 7.37 5.84 11.90
N GLU A 47 8.45 5.85 12.71
CA GLU A 47 9.06 7.08 13.22
C GLU A 47 10.06 7.72 12.24
N THR A 48 10.27 7.11 11.07
CA THR A 48 11.10 7.69 10.00
C THR A 48 10.34 8.82 9.30
N LEU A 49 10.84 10.05 9.43
CA LEU A 49 10.37 11.22 8.70
C LEU A 49 11.04 11.28 7.32
N GLY A 50 10.30 10.91 6.28
CA GLY A 50 10.77 10.93 4.90
C GLY A 50 10.57 12.28 4.22
N PHE A 51 11.63 12.83 3.63
CA PHE A 51 11.60 14.03 2.81
C PHE A 51 12.01 13.70 1.37
N ILE A 52 11.46 14.45 0.42
CA ILE A 52 11.70 14.29 -1.01
C ILE A 52 12.30 15.58 -1.56
N SER A 53 13.36 15.47 -2.36
CA SER A 53 14.00 16.60 -3.04
C SER A 53 14.68 16.16 -4.34
N SER A 54 15.39 17.06 -5.02
CA SER A 54 16.20 16.73 -6.19
C SER A 54 17.48 15.98 -5.81
N PRO A 55 18.04 15.14 -6.71
CA PRO A 55 19.23 14.33 -6.39
C PRO A 55 20.45 15.18 -5.99
N GLU A 56 20.64 16.34 -6.62
CA GLU A 56 21.71 17.28 -6.26
C GLU A 56 21.57 17.85 -4.85
N LEU A 57 20.34 18.17 -4.41
CA LEU A 57 20.08 18.61 -3.04
C LEU A 57 20.29 17.47 -2.05
N VAL A 58 19.88 16.24 -2.38
CA VAL A 58 20.14 15.06 -1.52
C VAL A 58 21.65 14.92 -1.26
N VAL A 59 22.49 15.05 -2.30
CA VAL A 59 23.95 14.96 -2.18
C VAL A 59 24.49 16.10 -1.32
N ALA A 60 24.13 17.35 -1.62
CA ALA A 60 24.62 18.51 -0.87
C ALA A 60 24.23 18.45 0.62
N MET A 61 22.99 18.09 0.92
CA MET A 61 22.48 17.92 2.28
C MET A 61 23.15 16.76 3.02
N ALA A 62 23.52 15.68 2.32
CA ALA A 62 24.25 14.57 2.93
C ALA A 62 25.64 14.98 3.45
N PHE A 63 26.32 15.93 2.78
CA PHE A 63 27.55 16.53 3.30
C PHE A 63 27.31 17.45 4.50
N GLY A 64 26.20 18.20 4.50
CA GLY A 64 25.84 19.05 5.63
C GLY A 64 25.42 18.27 6.89
N GLY A 65 24.95 17.03 6.74
CA GLY A 65 24.59 16.13 7.85
C GLY A 65 23.40 16.61 8.68
N SER A 66 22.71 17.67 8.26
CA SER A 66 21.64 18.34 9.02
C SER A 66 20.56 18.87 8.08
N MET A 67 19.30 18.70 8.47
CA MET A 67 18.15 19.29 7.77
C MET A 67 18.09 20.82 7.85
N LYS A 68 18.93 21.44 8.69
CA LYS A 68 19.03 22.90 8.81
C LYS A 68 20.03 23.52 7.82
N PHE A 69 20.87 22.70 7.20
CA PHE A 69 21.87 23.18 6.25
C PHE A 69 21.18 23.69 4.98
N ASN A 70 21.55 24.88 4.54
CA ASN A 70 21.12 25.43 3.26
C ASN A 70 22.33 25.53 2.30
N PRO A 71 22.44 24.64 1.29
CA PRO A 71 23.59 24.64 0.38
C PRO A 71 23.72 25.90 -0.49
N LEU A 72 22.69 26.75 -0.55
CA LEU A 72 22.73 28.02 -1.29
C LEU A 72 23.37 29.16 -0.50
N THR A 73 23.31 29.11 0.84
CA THR A 73 23.76 30.21 1.71
C THR A 73 24.93 29.83 2.58
N ASP A 74 24.90 28.62 3.14
CA ASP A 74 25.74 28.23 4.26
C ASP A 74 27.11 27.71 3.80
N THR A 75 28.07 27.68 4.72
CA THR A 75 29.42 27.14 4.52
C THR A 75 29.63 25.86 5.34
N LEU A 76 30.49 24.98 4.82
CA LEU A 76 31.04 23.82 5.53
C LEU A 76 32.54 24.00 5.70
N LYS A 77 33.15 23.19 6.57
CA LYS A 77 34.61 23.13 6.70
C LYS A 77 35.18 22.03 5.82
N ASP A 78 36.23 22.35 5.07
CA ASP A 78 36.98 21.34 4.33
C ASP A 78 37.98 20.60 5.25
N LYS A 79 38.78 19.70 4.68
CA LYS A 79 39.78 18.91 5.42
C LYS A 79 40.90 19.76 6.06
N ASN A 80 41.11 20.99 5.60
CA ASN A 80 42.12 21.92 6.10
C ASN A 80 41.53 22.92 7.10
N GLY A 81 40.19 22.97 7.25
CA GLY A 81 39.47 23.91 8.12
C GLY A 81 39.03 25.20 7.40
N ASP A 82 39.22 25.27 6.08
CA ASP A 82 38.82 26.41 5.27
C ASP A 82 37.31 26.38 4.98
N ASP A 83 36.73 27.56 4.76
CA ASP A 83 35.31 27.67 4.40
C ASP A 83 35.09 27.17 2.97
N PHE A 84 34.20 26.20 2.85
CA PHE A 84 33.72 25.63 1.61
C PHE A 84 32.24 25.97 1.41
N LYS A 85 31.87 26.34 0.20
CA LYS A 85 30.47 26.55 -0.19
C LYS A 85 30.16 25.78 -1.47
N PHE A 86 29.01 25.13 -1.53
CA PHE A 86 28.54 24.51 -2.76
C PHE A 86 28.19 25.57 -3.80
N ASN A 87 28.59 25.32 -5.04
CA ASN A 87 28.06 26.02 -6.19
C ASN A 87 26.96 25.17 -6.83
N PRO A 88 25.92 25.79 -7.44
CA PRO A 88 24.94 25.06 -8.23
C PRO A 88 25.62 24.16 -9.27
N PRO A 89 25.29 22.86 -9.33
CA PRO A 89 25.95 21.95 -10.24
C PRO A 89 25.56 22.24 -11.69
N THR A 90 26.52 22.04 -12.60
CA THR A 90 26.31 22.05 -14.05
C THR A 90 26.76 20.71 -14.61
N GLY A 91 26.13 20.23 -15.68
CA GLY A 91 26.53 18.99 -16.33
C GLY A 91 25.94 18.85 -17.72
N ASP A 92 26.47 17.90 -18.46
CA ASP A 92 25.94 17.54 -19.77
C ASP A 92 24.57 16.87 -19.61
N VAL A 93 23.60 17.29 -20.42
CA VAL A 93 22.25 16.71 -20.40
C VAL A 93 22.26 15.27 -20.92
N LEU A 94 23.13 14.99 -21.89
CA LEU A 94 23.31 13.68 -22.52
C LEU A 94 24.80 13.43 -22.77
N PRO A 95 25.26 12.16 -22.73
CA PRO A 95 26.66 11.84 -23.04
C PRO A 95 26.96 12.15 -24.52
N SER A 96 28.02 12.92 -24.79
CA SER A 96 28.43 13.31 -26.15
C SER A 96 28.79 12.11 -27.05
N ASN A 97 29.24 11.01 -26.44
CA ASN A 97 29.65 9.78 -27.13
C ASN A 97 28.52 8.72 -27.16
N GLY A 98 27.29 9.08 -26.77
CA GLY A 98 26.18 8.14 -26.62
C GLY A 98 26.24 7.30 -25.34
N TYR A 99 25.27 6.41 -25.16
CA TYR A 99 25.21 5.50 -24.02
C TYR A 99 26.00 4.22 -24.30
N SER A 100 26.80 3.77 -23.34
CA SER A 100 27.38 2.43 -23.38
C SER A 100 26.32 1.39 -23.05
N SER A 101 25.99 0.47 -23.97
CA SER A 101 25.17 -0.70 -23.64
C SER A 101 26.07 -1.81 -23.07
N LYS A 102 25.86 -2.18 -21.81
CA LYS A 102 26.21 -3.52 -21.32
C LYS A 102 25.02 -4.44 -21.57
N ASP A 103 25.24 -5.75 -21.44
CA ASP A 103 24.22 -6.81 -21.47
C ASP A 103 22.89 -6.28 -20.93
N SER A 104 21.89 -6.16 -21.81
CA SER A 104 20.60 -5.55 -21.46
C SER A 104 19.80 -6.44 -20.50
N GLY A 105 20.27 -7.65 -20.19
CA GLY A 105 19.52 -8.65 -19.45
C GLY A 105 18.24 -9.06 -20.17
N TYR A 106 18.20 -8.84 -21.49
CA TYR A 106 17.05 -9.17 -22.33
C TYR A 106 17.22 -10.60 -22.83
N GLU A 107 16.22 -11.42 -22.54
CA GLU A 107 16.09 -12.77 -23.09
C GLU A 107 14.90 -12.80 -24.06
N GLU A 108 15.12 -13.27 -25.28
CA GLU A 108 14.06 -13.38 -26.28
C GLU A 108 13.08 -14.52 -25.92
N PRO A 109 11.75 -14.34 -26.06
CA PRO A 109 10.81 -15.40 -25.75
C PRO A 109 11.01 -16.60 -26.69
N THR A 110 11.06 -17.79 -26.11
CA THR A 110 11.14 -19.08 -26.83
C THR A 110 9.89 -19.39 -27.67
N LYS A 111 8.76 -18.72 -27.39
CA LYS A 111 7.43 -18.96 -27.97
C LYS A 111 6.92 -20.40 -27.79
N SER A 112 7.50 -21.14 -26.86
CA SER A 112 7.15 -22.51 -26.48
C SER A 112 7.58 -22.78 -25.03
N GLY A 113 6.91 -23.70 -24.34
CA GLY A 113 7.22 -24.08 -22.97
C GLY A 113 5.97 -24.40 -22.15
N GLU A 114 6.19 -24.97 -20.98
CA GLU A 114 5.16 -25.26 -19.98
C GLU A 114 5.40 -24.42 -18.72
N VAL A 115 4.32 -23.93 -18.10
CA VAL A 115 4.40 -23.19 -16.84
C VAL A 115 4.03 -24.12 -15.70
N GLU A 116 5.04 -24.60 -14.99
CA GLU A 116 4.87 -25.46 -13.83
C GLU A 116 4.98 -24.65 -12.53
N ILE A 117 4.00 -24.83 -11.63
CA ILE A 117 4.04 -24.28 -10.28
C ILE A 117 4.00 -25.45 -9.31
N ASN A 118 5.05 -25.56 -8.48
CA ASN A 118 5.07 -26.55 -7.40
C ASN A 118 3.90 -26.29 -6.42
N SER A 119 3.09 -27.31 -6.15
CA SER A 119 1.93 -27.23 -5.25
C SER A 119 2.28 -26.85 -3.80
N GLU A 120 3.52 -27.08 -3.37
CA GLU A 120 4.05 -26.72 -2.05
C GLU A 120 4.81 -25.38 -2.06
N SER A 121 4.80 -24.66 -3.19
CA SER A 121 5.48 -23.36 -3.29
C SER A 121 4.85 -22.33 -2.37
N GLU A 122 5.64 -21.73 -1.48
CA GLU A 122 5.19 -20.59 -0.68
C GLU A 122 5.19 -19.27 -1.49
N ARG A 123 5.74 -19.27 -2.71
CA ARG A 123 6.02 -18.07 -3.51
C ARG A 123 5.01 -17.83 -4.63
N LEU A 124 4.57 -18.91 -5.26
CA LEU A 124 3.70 -18.93 -6.44
C LEU A 124 2.59 -19.94 -6.19
N ALA A 125 1.36 -19.58 -6.53
CA ALA A 125 0.21 -20.48 -6.57
C ALA A 125 -0.67 -20.12 -7.76
N PHE A 126 -1.36 -21.11 -8.33
CA PHE A 126 -2.42 -20.82 -9.29
C PHE A 126 -3.56 -20.04 -8.61
N LEU A 127 -4.16 -19.11 -9.36
CA LEU A 127 -5.36 -18.43 -8.90
C LEU A 127 -6.56 -19.33 -9.11
N GLU A 128 -7.28 -19.62 -8.03
CA GLU A 128 -8.60 -20.23 -8.13
C GLU A 128 -9.62 -19.17 -8.54
N PRO A 129 -10.53 -19.47 -9.49
CA PRO A 129 -11.62 -18.57 -9.82
C PRO A 129 -12.44 -18.25 -8.57
N PHE A 130 -12.66 -16.96 -8.30
CA PHE A 130 -13.51 -16.58 -7.17
C PHE A 130 -14.93 -17.14 -7.34
N PRO A 131 -15.60 -17.52 -6.23
CA PRO A 131 -16.97 -18.01 -6.29
C PRO A 131 -17.86 -17.00 -7.01
N LYS A 132 -18.65 -17.50 -7.97
CA LYS A 132 -19.63 -16.69 -8.69
C LYS A 132 -20.60 -16.09 -7.68
N GLN A 133 -20.85 -14.79 -7.81
CA GLN A 133 -21.85 -14.12 -7.01
C GLN A 133 -23.21 -14.25 -7.67
N GLU A 134 -24.23 -14.56 -6.88
CA GLU A 134 -25.61 -14.57 -7.36
C GLU A 134 -25.99 -13.14 -7.76
N PRO A 135 -26.21 -12.85 -9.05
CA PRO A 135 -26.24 -11.49 -9.57
C PRO A 135 -27.40 -10.64 -9.01
N ASN A 136 -28.47 -11.29 -8.52
CA ASN A 136 -29.71 -10.63 -8.12
C ASN A 136 -29.99 -10.75 -6.62
N LYS A 137 -29.08 -11.33 -5.84
CA LYS A 137 -29.29 -11.49 -4.40
C LYS A 137 -28.62 -10.35 -3.66
N ASP A 138 -29.43 -9.60 -2.92
CA ASP A 138 -28.97 -8.54 -2.03
C ASP A 138 -27.98 -9.10 -0.97
N TYR A 139 -27.12 -8.22 -0.46
CA TYR A 139 -26.29 -8.58 0.67
C TYR A 139 -27.04 -8.26 1.95
N GLU A 140 -27.18 -9.25 2.83
CA GLU A 140 -27.97 -9.10 4.05
C GLU A 140 -27.07 -9.29 5.27
N ASN A 141 -27.25 -8.43 6.26
CA ASN A 141 -26.65 -8.55 7.60
C ASN A 141 -25.12 -8.76 7.60
N LEU A 142 -24.41 -8.08 6.69
CA LEU A 142 -22.95 -8.19 6.63
C LEU A 142 -22.31 -7.44 7.81
N PRO A 143 -21.41 -8.08 8.58
CA PRO A 143 -20.64 -7.37 9.59
C PRO A 143 -19.70 -6.34 8.94
N LEU A 144 -19.50 -5.24 9.67
CA LEU A 144 -18.42 -4.29 9.39
C LEU A 144 -17.09 -4.89 9.83
N LEU A 145 -16.17 -5.16 8.90
CA LEU A 145 -14.84 -5.67 9.23
C LEU A 145 -13.94 -4.54 9.77
N VAL A 146 -13.93 -3.41 9.08
CA VAL A 146 -13.10 -2.25 9.43
C VAL A 146 -13.73 -0.97 8.91
N LYS A 147 -13.74 0.06 9.75
CA LYS A 147 -13.95 1.45 9.35
C LYS A 147 -12.61 2.18 9.43
N ALA A 148 -12.01 2.46 8.28
CA ALA A 148 -10.73 3.15 8.22
C ALA A 148 -10.91 4.64 8.54
N GLN A 149 -10.13 5.14 9.49
CA GLN A 149 -10.10 6.56 9.85
C GLN A 149 -9.04 7.29 9.00
N GLY A 150 -9.45 8.38 8.35
CA GLY A 150 -8.53 9.21 7.57
C GLY A 150 -7.87 8.45 6.42
N LYS A 151 -6.57 8.75 6.20
CA LYS A 151 -5.84 8.29 5.01
C LYS A 151 -5.61 6.76 5.02
N CYS A 152 -6.23 6.06 4.08
CA CYS A 152 -6.02 4.63 3.86
C CYS A 152 -5.46 4.37 2.45
N THR A 153 -4.13 4.29 2.32
CA THR A 153 -3.44 4.04 1.04
C THR A 153 -3.45 2.54 0.69
N THR A 154 -3.07 2.18 -0.54
CA THR A 154 -2.84 0.76 -0.87
C THR A 154 -1.74 0.11 -0.02
N ASP A 155 -0.78 0.88 0.53
CA ASP A 155 0.22 0.34 1.46
C ASP A 155 -0.39 0.11 2.87
N HIS A 156 -1.49 0.76 3.23
CA HIS A 156 -2.26 0.45 4.44
C HIS A 156 -3.10 -0.83 4.29
N ILE A 157 -3.60 -1.08 3.07
CA ILE A 157 -4.43 -2.24 2.74
C ILE A 157 -3.58 -3.49 2.48
N SER A 158 -2.54 -3.40 1.66
CA SER A 158 -1.68 -4.53 1.27
C SER A 158 -0.24 -4.04 1.21
N GLN A 159 0.54 -4.32 2.25
CA GLN A 159 1.90 -3.76 2.41
C GLN A 159 2.90 -4.30 1.37
N ALA A 160 3.93 -3.50 1.07
CA ALA A 160 5.09 -3.93 0.26
C ALA A 160 6.21 -4.50 1.15
N GLY A 161 7.47 -4.11 0.93
CA GLY A 161 8.61 -4.57 1.72
C GLY A 161 8.68 -6.11 1.78
N PRO A 162 8.71 -6.73 2.98
CA PRO A 162 8.89 -8.17 3.12
C PRO A 162 7.78 -9.00 2.45
N TRP A 163 6.60 -8.42 2.25
CA TRP A 163 5.46 -9.09 1.60
C TRP A 163 5.61 -9.27 0.10
N LEU A 164 6.56 -8.58 -0.54
CA LEU A 164 6.81 -8.73 -1.97
C LEU A 164 7.20 -10.15 -2.35
N LYS A 165 7.78 -10.91 -1.42
CA LYS A 165 8.08 -12.33 -1.64
C LYS A 165 6.82 -13.15 -1.94
N PHE A 166 5.66 -12.79 -1.40
CA PHE A 166 4.41 -13.52 -1.57
C PHE A 166 3.50 -13.01 -2.70
N ARG A 167 3.99 -12.10 -3.55
CA ARG A 167 3.17 -11.49 -4.63
C ARG A 167 2.55 -12.48 -5.60
N GLY A 168 3.15 -13.66 -5.79
CA GLY A 168 2.60 -14.71 -6.63
C GLY A 168 1.70 -15.71 -5.89
N HIS A 169 1.47 -15.53 -4.59
CA HIS A 169 0.71 -16.46 -3.76
C HIS A 169 -0.36 -15.72 -2.95
N LEU A 170 -1.59 -15.71 -3.47
CA LEU A 170 -2.69 -14.87 -2.95
C LEU A 170 -3.02 -15.11 -1.48
N ASP A 171 -3.07 -16.37 -1.03
CA ASP A 171 -3.42 -16.67 0.36
C ASP A 171 -2.33 -16.19 1.34
N ASN A 172 -1.06 -16.44 1.03
CA ASN A 172 0.08 -15.99 1.83
C ASN A 172 0.17 -14.46 1.93
N ILE A 173 -0.02 -13.72 0.82
CA ILE A 173 0.04 -12.25 0.87
C ILE A 173 -1.18 -11.65 1.58
N SER A 174 -2.35 -12.31 1.55
CA SER A 174 -3.56 -11.89 2.29
C SER A 174 -3.36 -11.83 3.80
N ASN A 175 -2.30 -12.44 4.33
CA ASN A 175 -1.92 -12.28 5.73
C ASN A 175 -1.41 -10.86 6.08
N ASN A 176 -1.28 -9.95 5.11
CA ASN A 176 -0.96 -8.54 5.37
C ASN A 176 -2.16 -7.58 5.26
N MET A 177 -3.33 -8.13 4.94
CA MET A 177 -4.52 -7.34 4.64
C MET A 177 -4.87 -6.41 5.81
N PHE A 178 -4.95 -5.11 5.52
CA PHE A 178 -5.26 -4.01 6.44
C PHE A 178 -4.32 -3.81 7.64
N LEU A 179 -3.13 -4.43 7.69
CA LEU A 179 -2.19 -4.25 8.80
C LEU A 179 -1.66 -2.82 8.97
N GLY A 180 -1.87 -1.94 7.99
CA GLY A 180 -1.53 -0.51 8.08
C GLY A 180 -2.73 0.42 8.21
N ALA A 181 -3.97 -0.09 8.23
CA ALA A 181 -5.17 0.75 8.34
C ALA A 181 -5.45 1.12 9.80
N THR A 182 -5.78 2.38 10.05
CA THR A 182 -6.22 2.87 11.37
C THR A 182 -7.71 2.61 11.54
N ASN A 183 -8.08 1.89 12.60
CA ASN A 183 -9.46 1.59 12.93
C ASN A 183 -10.12 2.79 13.63
N ALA A 184 -11.25 3.26 13.10
CA ALA A 184 -11.97 4.44 13.60
C ALA A 184 -12.54 4.29 15.02
N PHE A 185 -12.75 3.06 15.50
CA PHE A 185 -13.35 2.81 16.82
C PHE A 185 -12.28 2.61 17.89
N THR A 186 -11.20 1.89 17.58
CA THR A 186 -10.13 1.59 18.56
C THR A 186 -8.96 2.57 18.49
N GLY A 187 -8.79 3.29 17.38
CA GLY A 187 -7.58 4.07 17.07
C GLY A 187 -6.34 3.21 16.77
N GLY A 188 -6.45 1.88 16.92
CA GLY A 188 -5.38 0.92 16.66
C GLY A 188 -5.06 0.82 15.17
N THR A 189 -3.82 0.47 14.84
CA THR A 189 -3.39 0.22 13.45
C THR A 189 -3.33 -1.28 13.20
N GLY A 190 -4.07 -1.77 12.21
CA GLY A 190 -4.06 -3.17 11.80
C GLY A 190 -4.86 -4.12 12.70
N THR A 191 -5.42 -3.63 13.80
CA THR A 191 -6.23 -4.40 14.74
C THR A 191 -7.66 -3.84 14.87
N GLY A 192 -8.58 -4.67 15.33
CA GLY A 192 -9.97 -4.31 15.58
C GLY A 192 -10.64 -5.32 16.50
N ASN A 193 -11.94 -5.15 16.71
CA ASN A 193 -12.75 -6.10 17.45
C ASN A 193 -13.47 -7.03 16.46
N ASN A 194 -13.52 -8.33 16.76
CA ASN A 194 -14.28 -9.27 15.95
C ASN A 194 -15.78 -8.99 16.13
N PRO A 195 -16.52 -8.65 15.07
CA PRO A 195 -17.91 -8.22 15.17
C PRO A 195 -18.88 -9.35 15.55
N ILE A 196 -18.44 -10.61 15.52
CA ILE A 196 -19.26 -11.78 15.85
C ILE A 196 -18.89 -12.34 17.21
N SER A 197 -17.60 -12.62 17.45
CA SER A 197 -17.16 -13.21 18.73
C SER A 197 -17.00 -12.18 19.85
N GLY A 198 -16.88 -10.89 19.52
CA GLY A 198 -16.57 -9.82 20.47
C GLY A 198 -15.12 -9.81 20.97
N GLU A 199 -14.25 -10.68 20.43
CA GLU A 199 -12.83 -10.68 20.74
C GLU A 199 -12.18 -9.35 20.35
N LYS A 200 -11.36 -8.77 21.23
CA LYS A 200 -10.81 -7.43 21.06
C LYS A 200 -9.35 -7.45 20.63
N ASP A 201 -8.92 -6.38 19.95
CA ASP A 201 -7.53 -6.15 19.53
C ASP A 201 -6.94 -7.29 18.69
N VAL A 202 -7.74 -7.84 17.79
CA VAL A 202 -7.35 -8.90 16.86
C VAL A 202 -6.91 -8.27 15.54
N GLU A 203 -5.86 -8.82 14.92
CA GLU A 203 -5.45 -8.37 13.59
C GLU A 203 -6.58 -8.55 12.56
N ILE A 204 -6.82 -7.51 11.75
CA ILE A 204 -7.99 -7.44 10.86
C ILE A 204 -8.01 -8.60 9.84
N ASN A 205 -6.84 -9.01 9.32
CA ASN A 205 -6.68 -10.18 8.44
C ASN A 205 -7.16 -11.48 9.11
N LYS A 206 -6.93 -11.67 10.42
CA LYS A 206 -7.36 -12.85 11.17
C LYS A 206 -8.87 -12.84 11.37
N ILE A 207 -9.46 -11.68 11.68
CA ILE A 207 -10.92 -11.52 11.75
C ILE A 207 -11.55 -11.88 10.40
N ALA A 208 -11.02 -11.33 9.30
CA ALA A 208 -11.52 -11.62 7.96
C ALA A 208 -11.43 -13.11 7.60
N ARG A 209 -10.32 -13.78 7.96
CA ARG A 209 -10.17 -15.23 7.75
C ARG A 209 -11.22 -16.01 8.54
N ASN A 210 -11.40 -15.66 9.82
CA ASN A 210 -12.39 -16.27 10.69
C ASN A 210 -13.82 -16.11 10.16
N LEU A 211 -14.18 -14.95 9.61
CA LEU A 211 -15.49 -14.73 8.97
C LEU A 211 -15.63 -15.57 7.69
N LYS A 212 -14.61 -15.58 6.83
CA LYS A 212 -14.59 -16.39 5.61
C LYS A 212 -14.78 -17.88 5.90
N ASP A 213 -14.08 -18.41 6.90
CA ASP A 213 -14.14 -19.83 7.27
C ASP A 213 -15.53 -20.23 7.82
N GLN A 214 -16.29 -19.26 8.34
CA GLN A 214 -17.70 -19.41 8.71
C GLN A 214 -18.67 -19.19 7.53
N GLY A 215 -18.17 -18.94 6.33
CA GLY A 215 -18.97 -18.64 5.13
C GLY A 215 -19.57 -17.23 5.12
N LEU A 216 -19.14 -16.35 6.02
CA LEU A 216 -19.67 -14.99 6.15
C LEU A 216 -18.89 -14.01 5.26
N GLY A 217 -19.62 -13.15 4.57
CA GLY A 217 -19.05 -11.97 3.91
C GLY A 217 -18.92 -10.80 4.88
N TRP A 218 -18.27 -9.72 4.45
CA TRP A 218 -18.15 -8.49 5.24
C TRP A 218 -18.04 -7.25 4.37
N VAL A 219 -18.19 -6.09 5.01
CA VAL A 219 -18.03 -4.76 4.41
C VAL A 219 -16.86 -4.02 5.06
N ALA A 220 -16.11 -3.25 4.26
CA ALA A 220 -15.17 -2.26 4.76
C ALA A 220 -15.67 -0.85 4.48
N VAL A 221 -15.43 0.08 5.39
CA VAL A 221 -15.79 1.49 5.25
C VAL A 221 -14.52 2.34 5.19
N GLY A 222 -14.46 3.25 4.22
CA GLY A 222 -13.33 4.16 3.98
C GLY A 222 -13.72 5.62 4.13
N ASP A 223 -12.74 6.45 4.48
CA ASP A 223 -12.87 7.90 4.48
C ASP A 223 -12.68 8.46 3.05
N GLU A 224 -12.02 9.61 2.89
CA GLU A 224 -11.67 10.18 1.59
C GLU A 224 -10.51 9.46 0.90
N ASN A 225 -10.59 9.38 -0.44
CA ASN A 225 -9.54 8.92 -1.35
C ASN A 225 -8.92 7.57 -0.95
N ILE A 226 -9.76 6.61 -0.52
CA ILE A 226 -9.28 5.29 -0.13
C ILE A 226 -8.58 4.58 -1.30
N GLY A 227 -7.50 3.87 -0.97
CA GLY A 227 -6.67 3.18 -1.94
C GLY A 227 -5.74 4.10 -2.73
N GLU A 228 -5.43 5.30 -2.23
CA GLU A 228 -4.40 6.16 -2.82
C GLU A 228 -3.06 5.41 -2.93
N GLY A 229 -2.29 5.66 -4.00
CA GLY A 229 -0.89 5.27 -4.08
C GLY A 229 -0.56 4.24 -5.16
N SER A 230 -0.15 3.04 -4.76
CA SER A 230 0.37 2.01 -5.68
C SER A 230 -0.76 1.39 -6.50
N SER A 231 -0.50 1.01 -7.75
CA SER A 231 -1.47 0.33 -8.62
C SER A 231 -1.75 -1.14 -8.25
N ARG A 232 -1.27 -1.62 -7.09
CA ARG A 232 -1.28 -3.04 -6.74
C ARG A 232 -2.70 -3.59 -6.68
N GLU A 233 -3.00 -4.58 -7.50
CA GLU A 233 -4.31 -5.24 -7.51
C GLU A 233 -4.54 -6.13 -6.28
N HIS A 234 -3.47 -6.58 -5.62
CA HIS A 234 -3.56 -7.34 -4.36
C HIS A 234 -4.36 -6.61 -3.28
N ALA A 235 -4.33 -5.27 -3.24
CA ALA A 235 -5.18 -4.50 -2.32
C ALA A 235 -6.69 -4.73 -2.55
N ALA A 236 -7.10 -5.24 -3.71
CA ALA A 236 -8.48 -5.67 -4.00
C ALA A 236 -8.64 -7.20 -3.98
N MET A 237 -7.64 -7.95 -4.46
CA MET A 237 -7.69 -9.42 -4.46
C MET A 237 -7.69 -10.01 -3.06
N GLU A 238 -6.91 -9.46 -2.13
CA GLU A 238 -6.84 -9.94 -0.75
C GLU A 238 -8.19 -9.77 -0.04
N PRO A 239 -8.84 -8.58 -0.04
CA PRO A 239 -10.24 -8.46 0.42
C PRO A 239 -11.17 -9.48 -0.19
N ARG A 240 -11.13 -9.67 -1.52
CA ARG A 240 -12.02 -10.59 -2.20
C ARG A 240 -11.80 -12.04 -1.80
N HIS A 241 -10.52 -12.44 -1.70
CA HIS A 241 -10.08 -13.75 -1.24
C HIS A 241 -10.55 -14.02 0.18
N MET A 242 -10.50 -12.99 1.03
CA MET A 242 -10.85 -13.05 2.45
C MET A 242 -12.33 -12.80 2.75
N GLY A 243 -13.22 -12.86 1.75
CA GLY A 243 -14.69 -12.80 1.93
C GLY A 243 -15.31 -11.40 1.82
N GLY A 244 -14.54 -10.37 1.49
CA GLY A 244 -15.03 -9.01 1.31
C GLY A 244 -16.04 -8.89 0.17
N ARG A 245 -17.17 -8.22 0.45
CA ARG A 245 -18.29 -8.07 -0.50
C ARG A 245 -18.43 -6.66 -1.03
N ALA A 246 -18.27 -5.67 -0.16
CA ALA A 246 -18.38 -4.28 -0.54
C ALA A 246 -17.37 -3.42 0.22
N PHE A 247 -16.97 -2.33 -0.43
CA PHE A 247 -16.31 -1.22 0.20
C PHE A 247 -17.27 -0.04 0.09
N ILE A 248 -17.45 0.73 1.15
CA ILE A 248 -18.26 1.95 1.14
C ILE A 248 -17.36 3.11 1.57
N ALA A 249 -17.21 4.14 0.77
CA ALA A 249 -16.29 5.23 1.09
C ALA A 249 -16.82 6.62 0.73
N LYS A 250 -16.20 7.67 1.27
CA LYS A 250 -16.51 9.05 0.85
C LYS A 250 -15.99 9.34 -0.55
N SER A 251 -14.84 8.76 -0.93
CA SER A 251 -14.29 8.79 -2.29
C SER A 251 -13.17 7.76 -2.48
N TYR A 252 -12.83 7.43 -3.73
CA TYR A 252 -11.82 6.43 -4.08
C TYR A 252 -10.69 7.00 -4.93
N ALA A 253 -9.50 6.40 -4.80
CA ALA A 253 -8.48 6.52 -5.82
C ALA A 253 -8.84 5.67 -7.06
N ARG A 254 -8.70 6.26 -8.25
CA ARG A 254 -9.12 5.69 -9.55
C ARG A 254 -8.71 4.23 -9.78
N ILE A 255 -7.44 3.89 -9.53
CA ILE A 255 -6.93 2.54 -9.83
C ILE A 255 -7.47 1.51 -8.83
N PHE A 256 -7.59 1.89 -7.56
CA PHE A 256 -8.12 0.99 -6.54
C PHE A 256 -9.60 0.66 -6.79
N GLU A 257 -10.41 1.68 -7.14
CA GLU A 257 -11.80 1.49 -7.53
C GLU A 257 -11.95 0.51 -8.71
N ALA A 258 -11.12 0.66 -9.74
CA ALA A 258 -11.11 -0.25 -10.89
C ALA A 258 -10.72 -1.69 -10.50
N ASN A 259 -9.72 -1.84 -9.63
CA ASN A 259 -9.29 -3.14 -9.14
C ASN A 259 -10.39 -3.83 -8.33
N LEU A 260 -11.10 -3.13 -7.44
CA LEU A 260 -12.25 -3.69 -6.71
C LEU A 260 -13.31 -4.24 -7.66
N LYS A 261 -13.71 -3.45 -8.66
CA LYS A 261 -14.68 -3.87 -9.70
C LYS A 261 -14.18 -5.11 -10.45
N LYS A 262 -12.89 -5.16 -10.81
CA LYS A 262 -12.29 -6.31 -11.51
C LYS A 262 -12.30 -7.59 -10.68
N GLN A 263 -12.17 -7.48 -9.36
CA GLN A 263 -12.23 -8.64 -8.45
C GLN A 263 -13.66 -8.97 -7.98
N GLY A 264 -14.67 -8.27 -8.49
CA GLY A 264 -16.07 -8.51 -8.08
C GLY A 264 -16.36 -8.09 -6.64
N VAL A 265 -15.62 -7.10 -6.12
CA VAL A 265 -15.97 -6.39 -4.88
C VAL A 265 -16.72 -5.13 -5.28
N LEU A 266 -17.78 -4.77 -4.55
CA LEU A 266 -18.61 -3.62 -4.88
C LEU A 266 -18.08 -2.33 -4.22
N PRO A 267 -17.44 -1.39 -4.96
CA PRO A 267 -17.15 -0.07 -4.42
C PRO A 267 -18.39 0.83 -4.48
N LEU A 268 -18.81 1.35 -3.33
CA LEU A 268 -19.93 2.26 -3.16
C LEU A 268 -19.44 3.59 -2.61
N ILE A 269 -19.98 4.68 -3.14
CA ILE A 269 -19.68 6.03 -2.66
C ILE A 269 -20.91 6.54 -1.91
N PHE A 270 -20.70 7.09 -0.72
CA PHE A 270 -21.79 7.74 0.02
C PHE A 270 -22.39 8.89 -0.80
N LYS A 271 -23.72 8.95 -0.85
CA LYS A 271 -24.41 10.11 -1.44
C LYS A 271 -24.22 11.36 -0.58
N ASP A 272 -24.36 11.21 0.74
CA ASP A 272 -23.97 12.21 1.73
C ASP A 272 -22.75 11.69 2.49
N LYS A 273 -21.61 12.39 2.37
CA LYS A 273 -20.37 12.01 3.04
C LYS A 273 -20.48 11.94 4.57
N ASN A 274 -21.44 12.64 5.17
CA ASN A 274 -21.70 12.60 6.60
C ASN A 274 -22.30 11.26 7.05
N ASP A 275 -22.85 10.45 6.13
CA ASP A 275 -23.35 9.11 6.44
C ASP A 275 -22.23 8.17 6.91
N TYR A 276 -20.97 8.49 6.59
CA TYR A 276 -19.81 7.83 7.19
C TYR A 276 -19.89 7.82 8.73
N GLU A 277 -20.34 8.91 9.35
CA GLU A 277 -20.44 9.00 10.81
C GLU A 277 -21.57 8.15 11.40
N LYS A 278 -22.56 7.78 10.59
CA LYS A 278 -23.70 6.97 11.04
C LYS A 278 -23.32 5.51 11.26
N ILE A 279 -22.39 4.96 10.46
CA ILE A 279 -21.97 3.56 10.58
C ILE A 279 -21.15 3.36 11.86
N GLN A 280 -21.65 2.51 12.75
CA GLN A 280 -21.04 2.11 14.02
C GLN A 280 -20.44 0.70 13.98
N GLU A 281 -19.62 0.38 14.98
CA GLU A 281 -18.78 -0.82 15.02
C GLU A 281 -19.57 -2.13 14.93
N ASN A 282 -20.72 -2.19 15.59
CA ASN A 282 -21.55 -3.40 15.70
C ASN A 282 -22.74 -3.40 14.71
N ASP A 283 -22.76 -2.48 13.75
CA ASP A 283 -23.81 -2.43 12.74
C ASP A 283 -23.75 -3.65 11.82
N GLN A 284 -24.93 -4.14 11.44
CA GLN A 284 -25.10 -5.12 10.39
C GLN A 284 -25.59 -4.40 9.13
N ILE A 285 -24.84 -4.53 8.04
CA ILE A 285 -25.02 -3.75 6.83
C ILE A 285 -25.76 -4.58 5.79
N THR A 286 -26.88 -4.08 5.30
CA THR A 286 -27.64 -4.67 4.21
C THR A 286 -27.52 -3.79 2.98
N ILE A 287 -27.12 -4.36 1.84
CA ILE A 287 -27.02 -3.65 0.56
C ILE A 287 -28.11 -4.17 -0.36
N SER A 288 -29.12 -3.35 -0.58
CA SER A 288 -30.32 -3.70 -1.32
C SER A 288 -30.40 -3.08 -2.71
N GLY A 289 -31.09 -3.79 -3.61
CA GLY A 289 -31.33 -3.36 -4.99
C GLY A 289 -30.31 -3.89 -5.99
N LEU A 290 -29.58 -4.95 -5.66
CA LEU A 290 -28.57 -5.52 -6.56
C LEU A 290 -29.18 -6.10 -7.84
N ALA A 291 -30.41 -6.64 -7.75
CA ALA A 291 -31.18 -7.11 -8.91
C ALA A 291 -31.51 -6.01 -9.94
N MET A 292 -31.46 -4.73 -9.54
CA MET A 292 -31.76 -3.57 -10.39
C MET A 292 -30.51 -2.73 -10.70
N LEU A 293 -29.32 -3.26 -10.40
CA LEU A 293 -28.07 -2.54 -10.55
C LEU A 293 -27.88 -2.06 -12.00
N SER A 294 -27.76 -0.75 -12.15
CA SER A 294 -27.61 -0.07 -13.44
C SER A 294 -26.78 1.19 -13.30
N PRO A 295 -26.04 1.63 -14.34
CA PRO A 295 -25.27 2.86 -14.29
C PRO A 295 -26.12 4.07 -13.88
N GLY A 296 -25.67 4.82 -12.88
CA GLY A 296 -26.36 6.02 -12.38
C GLY A 296 -27.45 5.76 -11.33
N THR A 297 -27.81 4.51 -11.08
CA THR A 297 -28.83 4.16 -10.08
C THR A 297 -28.17 3.93 -8.72
N PRO A 298 -28.54 4.70 -7.67
CA PRO A 298 -28.02 4.47 -6.33
C PRO A 298 -28.61 3.19 -5.71
N LEU A 299 -27.84 2.55 -4.83
CA LEU A 299 -28.29 1.45 -3.99
C LEU A 299 -28.70 1.96 -2.60
N THR A 300 -29.48 1.16 -1.88
CA THR A 300 -29.79 1.41 -0.46
C THR A 300 -28.84 0.60 0.41
N VAL A 301 -28.27 1.26 1.42
CA VAL A 301 -27.38 0.68 2.43
C VAL A 301 -27.93 1.02 3.81
#